data_AF-A0A2A5S380-F1
#
_entry.id   AF-A0A2A5S380-F1
#
_cell.length_a   1.000
_cell.length_b   1.000
_cell.length_c   1.000
_cell.angle_alpha   90.00
_cell.angle_beta   90.00
_cell.angle_gamma   90.00
#
_symmetry.space_group_name_H-M   'P 1'
#
loop_
_entity.id
_entity.type
_entity.pdbx_description
1 polymer ?
#
loop_
_entity_poly.entity_id
_entity_poly.type
_entity_poly.pdbx_seq_one_letter_code
_entity_poly.pdbx_strand_id
1 'polypeptide(L)'
;MTEAAQQFITPLTLQVLSKNPVHTSVMSEDRPDVVNHIELGKQTDLFLVAPASADTIARLSHGHANDIVCAVALALPAHVIKMIAPAMNTNMYEHPLTQTNLNTLKTIGYQEIEPKTSLLACGDLGKGALATVDDIVQIVQDALLDIT
;
A
#
# COMPACT_ATOMS: atom_id res chain seq x y z
N MET A 1 -8.16 -4.54 1.28
CA MET A 1 -7.19 -5.65 1.41
C MET A 1 -7.14 -6.44 0.12
N THR A 2 -5.95 -6.86 -0.31
CA THR A 2 -5.81 -7.80 -1.43
C THR A 2 -6.23 -9.22 -1.01
N GLU A 3 -6.49 -10.12 -1.95
CA GLU A 3 -6.78 -11.52 -1.66
C GLU A 3 -5.59 -12.21 -0.95
N ALA A 4 -4.36 -11.98 -1.43
CA ALA A 4 -3.15 -12.54 -0.83
C ALA A 4 -2.94 -12.08 0.62
N ALA A 5 -3.23 -10.82 0.95
CA ALA A 5 -3.11 -10.32 2.33
C ALA A 5 -4.03 -11.06 3.31
N GLN A 6 -5.20 -11.52 2.85
CA GLN A 6 -6.17 -12.25 3.66
C GLN A 6 -5.66 -13.64 4.12
N GLN A 7 -4.63 -14.17 3.46
CA GLN A 7 -3.96 -15.41 3.87
C GLN A 7 -3.02 -15.22 5.08
N PHE A 8 -2.63 -13.97 5.38
CA PHE A 8 -1.75 -13.64 6.51
C PHE A 8 -2.52 -13.06 7.70
N ILE A 9 -3.50 -12.21 7.44
CA ILE A 9 -4.36 -11.61 8.47
C ILE A 9 -5.81 -11.58 7.97
N THR A 10 -6.75 -11.98 8.82
CA THR A 10 -8.16 -12.00 8.42
C THR A 10 -8.74 -10.58 8.35
N PRO A 11 -9.71 -10.30 7.45
CA PRO A 11 -10.42 -9.02 7.44
C PRO A 11 -11.07 -8.67 8.78
N LEU A 12 -11.58 -9.67 9.51
CA LEU A 12 -12.24 -9.46 10.81
C LEU A 12 -11.30 -8.82 11.83
N THR A 13 -10.03 -9.24 11.87
CA THR A 13 -9.03 -8.66 12.77
C THR A 13 -8.87 -7.17 12.52
N LEU A 14 -8.69 -6.77 11.26
CA LEU A 14 -8.52 -5.36 10.92
C LEU A 14 -9.81 -4.57 11.12
N GLN A 15 -10.97 -5.15 10.82
CA GLN A 15 -12.27 -4.51 11.03
C GLN A 15 -12.53 -4.19 12.50
N VAL A 16 -12.24 -5.14 13.39
CA VAL A 16 -12.42 -4.95 14.85
C VAL A 16 -11.44 -3.91 15.39
N LEU A 17 -10.16 -3.95 14.99
CA LEU A 17 -9.13 -3.03 15.48
C LEU A 17 -9.33 -1.60 14.97
N SER A 18 -9.65 -1.44 13.69
CA SER A 18 -9.85 -0.12 13.06
C SER A 18 -11.23 0.48 13.33
N LYS A 19 -12.20 -0.35 13.75
CA LYS A 19 -13.63 0.02 13.86
C LYS A 19 -14.23 0.55 12.55
N ASN A 20 -13.67 0.14 11.41
CA ASN A 20 -14.12 0.53 10.08
C ASN A 20 -14.33 -0.71 9.19
N PRO A 21 -15.22 -0.64 8.17
CA PRO A 21 -15.36 -1.70 7.19
C PRO A 21 -14.03 -2.02 6.50
N VAL A 22 -13.80 -3.30 6.23
CA VAL A 22 -12.63 -3.75 5.48
C VAL A 22 -13.07 -4.21 4.11
N HIS A 23 -12.74 -3.42 3.08
CA HIS A 23 -13.06 -3.76 1.71
C HIS A 23 -12.06 -4.78 1.16
N THR A 24 -12.56 -5.87 0.54
CA THR A 24 -11.74 -6.99 0.05
C THR A 24 -11.87 -7.24 -1.45
N SER A 25 -12.88 -6.66 -2.10
CA SER A 25 -13.16 -6.85 -3.53
C SER A 25 -13.63 -5.54 -4.16
N VAL A 26 -13.27 -5.33 -5.43
CA VAL A 26 -13.79 -4.21 -6.25
C VAL A 26 -15.28 -4.40 -6.52
N MET A 27 -15.74 -5.65 -6.59
CA MET A 27 -17.12 -6.01 -6.95
C MET A 27 -18.09 -5.96 -5.77
N SER A 28 -17.59 -5.70 -4.55
CA SER A 28 -18.44 -5.54 -3.37
C SER A 28 -19.05 -4.13 -3.36
N GLU A 29 -20.15 -3.95 -4.07
CA GLU A 29 -20.92 -2.71 -4.18
C GLU A 29 -22.28 -2.84 -3.47
N ASP A 30 -22.25 -2.79 -2.13
CA ASP A 30 -23.46 -2.98 -1.30
C ASP A 30 -24.51 -1.87 -1.50
N ARG A 31 -24.10 -0.71 -2.00
CA ARG A 31 -24.96 0.44 -2.28
C ARG A 31 -24.93 0.77 -3.78
N PRO A 32 -26.05 0.64 -4.51
CA PRO A 32 -26.08 0.85 -5.96
C PRO A 32 -25.89 2.31 -6.38
N ASP A 33 -26.07 3.25 -5.47
CA ASP A 33 -25.84 4.68 -5.71
C ASP A 33 -24.36 5.10 -5.54
N VAL A 34 -23.50 4.19 -5.07
CA VAL A 34 -22.08 4.49 -4.79
C VAL A 34 -21.15 3.47 -5.41
N VAL A 35 -20.22 3.97 -6.23
CA VAL A 35 -19.08 3.20 -6.71
C VAL A 35 -18.00 3.22 -5.62
N ASN A 36 -17.94 2.15 -4.82
CA ASN A 36 -17.19 2.12 -3.57
C ASN A 36 -15.72 2.55 -3.68
N HIS A 37 -14.98 2.03 -4.67
CA HIS A 37 -13.56 2.34 -4.83
C HIS A 37 -13.30 3.81 -5.25
N ILE A 38 -14.26 4.44 -5.94
CA ILE A 38 -14.18 5.87 -6.29
C ILE A 38 -14.45 6.73 -5.05
N GLU A 39 -15.47 6.36 -4.26
CA GLU A 39 -15.85 7.12 -3.06
C GLU A 39 -14.78 7.05 -1.97
N LEU A 40 -14.18 5.87 -1.76
CA LEU A 40 -13.01 5.72 -0.87
C LEU A 40 -11.89 6.67 -1.30
N GLY A 41 -11.59 6.74 -2.60
CA GLY A 41 -10.56 7.63 -3.11
C GLY A 41 -10.85 9.11 -2.83
N LYS A 42 -12.10 9.56 -2.98
CA LYS A 42 -12.50 10.95 -2.72
C LYS A 42 -12.39 11.36 -1.25
N GLN A 43 -12.60 10.42 -0.33
CA GLN A 43 -12.57 10.66 1.12
C GLN A 43 -11.17 10.49 1.72
N THR A 44 -10.17 10.15 0.90
CA THR A 44 -8.81 9.86 1.36
C THR A 44 -7.96 11.13 1.39
N ASP A 45 -7.41 11.48 2.54
CA ASP A 45 -6.38 12.53 2.66
C ASP A 45 -4.97 11.98 2.38
N LEU A 46 -4.72 10.72 2.77
CA LEU A 46 -3.47 9.99 2.56
C LEU A 46 -3.72 8.50 2.28
N PHE A 47 -3.05 7.99 1.25
CA PHE A 47 -3.06 6.58 0.87
C PHE A 47 -1.72 5.91 1.19
N LEU A 48 -1.74 4.83 1.97
CA LEU A 48 -0.56 4.04 2.33
C LEU A 48 -0.78 2.56 2.00
N VAL A 49 0.19 1.93 1.35
CA VAL A 49 0.29 0.46 1.25
C VAL A 49 1.44 -0.03 2.12
N ALA A 50 1.12 -0.70 3.23
CA ALA A 50 2.10 -1.25 4.17
C ALA A 50 1.63 -2.61 4.74
N PRO A 51 2.34 -3.72 4.46
CA PRO A 51 3.43 -3.84 3.49
C PRO A 51 2.97 -3.75 2.04
N ALA A 52 3.80 -3.17 1.18
CA ALA A 52 3.68 -3.22 -0.28
C ALA A 52 4.54 -4.39 -0.82
N SER A 53 3.89 -5.44 -1.32
CA SER A 53 4.59 -6.55 -1.97
C SER A 53 5.12 -6.14 -3.35
N ALA A 54 6.11 -6.88 -3.87
CA ALA A 54 6.62 -6.67 -5.24
C ALA A 54 5.51 -6.71 -6.29
N ASP A 55 4.54 -7.62 -6.13
CA ASP A 55 3.35 -7.73 -7.00
C ASP A 55 2.46 -6.48 -6.94
N THR A 56 2.17 -5.99 -5.73
CA THR A 56 1.34 -4.78 -5.58
C THR A 56 2.05 -3.56 -6.18
N ILE A 57 3.36 -3.43 -5.95
CA ILE A 57 4.18 -2.37 -6.55
C ILE A 57 4.15 -2.44 -8.07
N ALA A 58 4.29 -3.63 -8.66
CA ALA A 58 4.22 -3.81 -10.11
C ALA A 58 2.83 -3.48 -10.67
N ARG A 59 1.76 -3.87 -9.99
CA ARG A 59 0.39 -3.58 -10.46
C ARG A 59 0.08 -2.09 -10.38
N LEU A 60 0.50 -1.41 -9.32
CA LEU A 60 0.36 0.03 -9.19
C LEU A 60 1.17 0.77 -10.26
N SER A 61 2.43 0.38 -10.51
CA SER A 61 3.30 1.07 -11.48
C SER A 61 2.80 0.96 -12.93
N HIS A 62 2.02 -0.08 -13.24
CA HIS A 62 1.44 -0.30 -14.57
C HIS A 62 -0.05 0.06 -14.65
N GLY A 63 -0.64 0.62 -13.59
CA GLY A 63 -2.03 1.10 -13.61
C GLY A 63 -3.09 -0.01 -13.64
N HIS A 64 -2.81 -1.20 -13.09
CA HIS A 64 -3.83 -2.24 -12.94
C HIS A 64 -4.84 -1.89 -11.84
N ALA A 65 -6.11 -2.25 -12.03
CA ALA A 65 -7.21 -2.00 -11.08
C ALA A 65 -8.02 -3.27 -10.77
N ASN A 66 -7.36 -4.43 -10.72
CA ASN A 66 -8.00 -5.73 -10.58
C ASN A 66 -8.25 -6.15 -9.12
N ASP A 67 -7.81 -5.38 -8.13
CA ASP A 67 -8.21 -5.52 -6.74
C ASP A 67 -8.57 -4.15 -6.13
N ILE A 68 -9.20 -4.17 -4.95
CA ILE A 68 -9.69 -2.96 -4.30
C ILE A 68 -8.57 -1.97 -3.93
N VAL A 69 -7.36 -2.45 -3.61
CA VAL A 69 -6.25 -1.59 -3.23
C VAL A 69 -5.77 -0.79 -4.44
N CYS A 70 -5.56 -1.47 -5.56
CA CYS A 70 -5.08 -0.80 -6.78
C CYS A 70 -6.18 0.03 -7.46
N ALA A 71 -7.44 -0.42 -7.40
CA ALA A 71 -8.57 0.36 -7.92
C ALA A 71 -8.76 1.68 -7.16
N VAL A 72 -8.68 1.67 -5.83
CA VAL A 72 -8.70 2.90 -5.02
C VAL A 72 -7.49 3.77 -5.32
N ALA A 73 -6.29 3.19 -5.36
CA ALA A 73 -5.05 3.93 -5.64
C ALA A 73 -5.09 4.70 -6.97
N LEU A 74 -5.68 4.11 -8.01
CA LEU A 74 -5.83 4.75 -9.32
C LEU A 74 -6.91 5.83 -9.34
N ALA A 75 -7.90 5.75 -8.45
CA ALA A 75 -9.00 6.69 -8.31
C ALA A 75 -8.69 7.89 -7.39
N LEU A 76 -7.51 7.93 -6.76
CA LEU A 76 -7.13 8.99 -5.84
C LEU A 76 -7.08 10.36 -6.54
N PRO A 77 -7.67 11.40 -5.94
CA PRO A 77 -7.45 12.78 -6.37
C PRO A 77 -5.96 13.15 -6.37
N ALA A 78 -5.58 14.09 -7.24
CA ALA A 78 -4.17 14.48 -7.41
C ALA A 78 -3.50 15.05 -6.15
N HIS A 79 -4.29 15.64 -5.24
CA HIS A 79 -3.80 16.26 -4.00
C HIS A 79 -3.52 15.25 -2.87
N VAL A 80 -3.96 13.99 -3.02
CA VAL A 80 -3.78 12.97 -1.98
C VAL A 80 -2.32 12.57 -1.88
N ILE A 81 -1.80 12.54 -0.65
CA ILE A 81 -0.46 12.00 -0.37
C ILE A 81 -0.47 10.49 -0.60
N LYS A 82 0.50 10.00 -1.37
CA LYS A 82 0.61 8.58 -1.73
C LYS A 82 1.91 8.03 -1.16
N MET A 83 1.82 6.96 -0.39
CA MET A 83 2.96 6.31 0.25
C MET A 83 2.94 4.80 0.01
N ILE A 84 4.13 4.21 -0.08
CA ILE A 84 4.32 2.76 -0.14
C ILE A 84 5.44 2.36 0.83
N ALA A 85 5.24 1.29 1.59
CA ALA A 85 6.24 0.71 2.48
C ALA A 85 6.59 -0.71 2.00
N PRO A 86 7.62 -0.88 1.17
CA PRO A 86 7.94 -2.17 0.58
C PRO A 86 8.31 -3.24 1.62
N ALA A 87 7.92 -4.49 1.37
CA ALA A 87 8.41 -5.63 2.14
C ALA A 87 8.53 -6.88 1.25
N MET A 88 9.75 -7.40 1.10
CA MET A 88 10.08 -8.56 0.28
C MET A 88 11.51 -9.05 0.56
N ASN A 89 11.90 -10.18 -0.01
CA ASN A 89 13.29 -10.64 0.03
C ASN A 89 14.25 -9.62 -0.64
N THR A 90 15.50 -9.53 -0.19
CA THR A 90 16.53 -8.63 -0.75
C THR A 90 16.66 -8.72 -2.26
N ASN A 91 16.73 -9.94 -2.81
CA ASN A 91 16.87 -10.14 -4.26
C ASN A 91 15.65 -9.64 -5.03
N MET A 92 14.46 -9.71 -4.42
CA MET A 92 13.24 -9.14 -5.02
C MET A 92 13.23 -7.62 -4.95
N TYR A 93 13.67 -7.04 -3.83
CA TYR A 93 13.71 -5.59 -3.65
C TYR A 93 14.72 -4.95 -4.60
N GLU A 94 15.94 -5.49 -4.66
CA GLU A 94 17.02 -5.02 -5.53
C GLU A 94 16.84 -5.40 -7.00
N HIS A 95 15.83 -6.23 -7.32
CA HIS A 95 15.57 -6.65 -8.68
C HIS A 95 15.32 -5.42 -9.58
N PRO A 96 15.94 -5.34 -10.79
CA PRO A 96 15.79 -4.18 -11.66
C PRO A 96 14.33 -3.83 -12.00
N LEU A 97 13.45 -4.83 -12.13
CA LEU A 97 12.01 -4.60 -12.35
C LEU A 97 11.33 -3.92 -11.15
N THR A 98 11.64 -4.35 -9.92
CA THR A 98 11.08 -3.73 -8.71
C THR A 98 11.57 -2.30 -8.58
N GLN A 99 12.88 -2.08 -8.77
CA GLN A 99 13.47 -0.73 -8.76
C GLN A 99 12.88 0.17 -9.86
N THR A 100 12.63 -0.38 -11.06
CA THR A 100 11.95 0.36 -12.14
C THR A 100 10.52 0.74 -11.74
N ASN A 101 9.77 -0.19 -11.15
CA ASN A 101 8.41 0.07 -10.69
C ASN A 101 8.35 1.12 -9.58
N LEU A 102 9.25 1.04 -8.59
CA LEU A 102 9.39 2.04 -7.53
C LEU A 102 9.71 3.43 -8.11
N ASN A 103 10.64 3.49 -9.06
CA ASN A 103 10.96 4.74 -9.75
C ASN A 103 9.77 5.31 -10.55
N THR A 104 9.00 4.47 -11.24
CA THR A 104 7.76 4.89 -11.93
C THR A 104 6.73 5.45 -10.94
N LEU A 105 6.57 4.83 -9.77
CA LEU A 105 5.65 5.35 -8.74
C LEU A 105 6.16 6.68 -8.18
N LYS A 106 7.47 6.80 -7.97
CA LYS A 106 8.11 8.04 -7.50
C LYS A 106 7.91 9.21 -8.46
N THR A 107 7.99 8.99 -9.78
CA THR A 107 7.80 10.07 -10.77
C THR A 107 6.37 10.63 -10.78
N ILE A 108 5.38 9.86 -10.31
CA ILE A 108 3.97 10.29 -10.20
C ILE A 108 3.57 10.68 -8.75
N GLY A 109 4.55 10.86 -7.87
CA GLY A 109 4.38 11.43 -6.54
C GLY A 109 4.17 10.44 -5.40
N TYR A 110 4.41 9.14 -5.60
CA TYR A 110 4.49 8.22 -4.47
C TYR A 110 5.77 8.44 -3.68
N GLN A 111 5.66 8.41 -2.36
CA GLN A 111 6.77 8.44 -1.42
C GLN A 111 7.06 7.02 -0.94
N GLU A 112 8.31 6.59 -1.05
CA GLU A 112 8.75 5.29 -0.54
C GLU A 112 9.19 5.42 0.92
N ILE A 113 8.60 4.60 1.78
CA ILE A 113 9.10 4.34 3.13
C ILE A 113 10.02 3.13 3.02
N GLU A 114 11.33 3.38 2.96
CA GLU A 114 12.31 2.35 2.63
C GLU A 114 12.29 1.16 3.61
N PRO A 115 12.45 -0.08 3.10
CA PRO A 115 12.58 -1.23 3.96
C PRO A 115 13.87 -1.18 4.79
N LYS A 116 13.82 -1.75 5.99
CA LYS A 116 15.00 -1.90 6.84
C LYS A 116 15.84 -3.11 6.44
N THR A 117 17.09 -3.09 6.88
CA THR A 117 17.97 -4.27 6.85
C THR A 117 17.72 -5.11 8.10
N SER A 118 17.35 -6.38 7.93
CA SER A 118 17.21 -7.32 9.05
C SER A 118 17.43 -8.76 8.60
N LEU A 119 17.39 -9.70 9.56
CA LEU A 119 17.25 -11.11 9.24
C LEU A 119 15.88 -11.32 8.58
N LEU A 120 15.87 -11.91 7.40
CA LEU A 120 14.68 -12.15 6.59
C LEU A 120 14.13 -13.58 6.82
N ALA A 121 12.90 -13.84 6.36
CA ALA A 121 12.25 -15.14 6.55
C ALA A 121 13.01 -16.32 5.91
N CYS A 122 13.83 -16.07 4.89
CA CYS A 122 14.71 -17.07 4.26
C CYS A 122 15.99 -17.36 5.06
N GLY A 123 16.29 -16.58 6.10
CA GLY A 123 17.52 -16.69 6.90
C GLY A 123 18.64 -15.75 6.46
N ASP A 124 18.47 -14.98 5.38
CA ASP A 124 19.47 -14.02 4.91
C ASP A 124 19.41 -12.71 5.71
N LEU A 125 20.55 -12.08 5.92
CA LEU A 125 20.64 -10.70 6.39
C LEU A 125 20.67 -9.76 5.18
N GLY A 126 19.69 -8.87 5.06
CA GLY A 126 19.66 -7.93 3.93
C GLY A 126 18.52 -6.92 4.00
N LYS A 127 18.52 -5.98 3.05
CA LYS A 127 17.51 -4.93 2.93
C LYS A 127 16.25 -5.49 2.27
N GLY A 128 15.09 -5.30 2.89
CA GLY A 128 13.83 -5.78 2.33
C GLY A 128 12.75 -6.08 3.36
N ALA A 129 13.11 -6.15 4.64
CA ALA A 129 12.12 -6.22 5.70
C ALA A 129 11.36 -4.90 5.80
N LEU A 130 10.05 -4.98 6.08
CA LEU A 130 9.23 -3.79 6.31
C LEU A 130 9.89 -2.87 7.34
N ALA A 131 9.83 -1.55 7.09
CA ALA A 131 10.17 -0.54 8.09
C ALA A 131 9.43 -0.82 9.42
N THR A 132 9.94 -0.30 10.53
CA THR A 132 9.23 -0.51 11.80
C THR A 132 7.87 0.19 11.75
N VAL A 133 6.91 -0.31 12.53
CA VAL A 133 5.59 0.31 12.61
C VAL A 133 5.71 1.75 13.12
N ASP A 134 6.59 1.98 14.09
CA ASP A 134 6.84 3.31 14.65
C ASP A 134 7.39 4.28 13.58
N ASP A 135 8.35 3.83 12.76
CA ASP A 135 8.88 4.66 11.66
C ASP A 135 7.80 4.99 10.63
N ILE A 136 6.98 4.00 10.23
CA ILE A 136 5.89 4.19 9.27
C ILE A 136 4.88 5.21 9.82
N VAL A 137 4.46 5.03 11.07
CA VAL A 137 3.49 5.93 11.72
C VAL A 137 4.04 7.34 11.84
N GLN A 138 5.31 7.50 12.23
CA GLN A 138 5.94 8.82 12.35
C GLN A 138 5.97 9.55 11.00
N ILE A 139 6.43 8.88 9.93
CA ILE A 139 6.49 9.47 8.58
C ILE A 139 5.10 9.90 8.09
N VAL A 140 4.08 9.08 8.34
CA VAL A 140 2.69 9.41 7.97
C VAL A 140 2.19 10.63 8.76
N GLN A 141 2.47 10.69 10.07
CA GLN A 141 2.07 11.82 10.90
C GLN A 141 2.72 13.12 10.46
N ASP A 142 4.03 13.10 10.20
CA ASP A 142 4.78 14.28 9.74
C ASP A 142 4.20 14.81 8.41
N ALA A 143 3.93 13.91 7.46
CA ALA A 143 3.37 14.29 6.16
C ALA A 143 1.95 14.86 6.25
N LEU A 144 1.14 14.43 7.23
CA LEU A 144 -0.19 14.99 7.47
C LEU A 144 -0.14 16.35 8.16
N LEU A 145 0.84 16.57 9.05
CA LEU A 145 1.01 17.84 9.75
C LEU A 145 1.42 18.98 8.82
N ASP A 146 2.24 18.70 7.80
CA ASP A 146 2.69 19.67 6.80
C ASP A 146 1.56 20.28 5.94
N ILE A 147 0.33 19.73 6.01
CA ILE A 147 -0.86 20.22 5.30
C ILE A 147 -1.71 21.20 6.15
N THR A 148 -1.45 21.28 7.46
CA THR A 148 -2.22 22.11 8.42
C THR A 148 -1.54 23.44 8.75
#